data_AF-A0A6A7M1J3-F1
#
_entry.id   AF-A0A6A7M1J3-F1
#
_cell.length_a   1.000
_cell.length_b   1.000
_cell.length_c   1.000
_cell.angle_alpha   90.00
_cell.angle_beta   90.00
_cell.angle_gamma   90.00
#
_symmetry.space_group_name_H-M   'P 1'
#
loop_
_entity.id
_entity.type
_entity.pdbx_description
1 polymer ?
#
loop_
_entity_poly.entity_id
_entity_poly.type
_entity_poly.pdbx_seq_one_letter_code
_entity_poly.pdbx_strand_id
1 'polypeptide(L)'
;MKNSKAAVWVLLLLAAGCARSAPPLPPDLGHLPPEQRLLMGDAETPEGRMDCPALQQEAAQNRAQIRQYEGVILANRGHNQAVGYIGGVVFVPALLAVKNDNDAKKNLDQLQAKADRLDRLGKARGCPITP
;
A
#
# COMPACT_ATOMS: atom_id res chain seq x y z
N MET A 1 46.89 7.46 2.23
CA MET A 1 45.56 8.13 2.18
C MET A 1 44.99 8.03 0.75
N LYS A 2 44.40 6.88 0.36
CA LYS A 2 43.88 6.68 -1.01
C LYS A 2 42.44 6.12 -1.05
N ASN A 3 41.84 5.84 0.11
CA ASN A 3 40.60 5.08 0.24
C ASN A 3 39.35 5.97 0.47
N SER A 4 39.51 7.29 0.73
CA SER A 4 38.38 8.18 1.04
C SER A 4 37.42 8.40 -0.13
N LYS A 5 37.88 8.26 -1.39
CA LYS A 5 37.00 8.46 -2.55
C LYS A 5 35.98 7.34 -2.71
N ALA A 6 36.36 6.09 -2.43
CA ALA A 6 35.46 4.94 -2.51
C ALA A 6 34.35 4.99 -1.44
N ALA A 7 34.69 5.46 -0.24
CA ALA A 7 33.72 5.62 0.85
C ALA A 7 32.61 6.63 0.51
N VAL A 8 32.95 7.71 -0.21
CA VAL A 8 31.97 8.73 -0.64
C VAL A 8 30.98 8.18 -1.65
N TRP A 9 31.42 7.35 -2.60
CA TRP A 9 30.54 6.73 -3.59
C TRP A 9 29.56 5.72 -2.98
N VAL A 10 30.01 4.94 -1.99
CA VAL A 10 29.15 4.00 -1.27
C VAL A 10 28.09 4.74 -0.44
N LEU A 11 28.45 5.85 0.22
CA LEU A 11 27.50 6.68 0.96
C LEU A 11 26.43 7.31 0.05
N LEU A 12 26.83 7.76 -1.15
CA LEU A 12 25.92 8.35 -2.14
C LEU A 12 24.93 7.33 -2.70
N LEU A 13 25.36 6.08 -2.92
CA LEU A 13 24.47 5.00 -3.39
C LEU A 13 23.45 4.56 -2.33
N LEU A 14 23.85 4.55 -1.05
CA LEU A 14 22.94 4.23 0.06
C LEU A 14 21.87 5.32 0.26
N ALA A 15 22.20 6.59 0.03
CA ALA A 15 21.25 7.70 0.15
C ALA A 15 20.17 7.70 -0.94
N ALA A 16 20.46 7.18 -2.14
CA ALA A 16 19.51 7.15 -3.25
C ALA A 16 18.40 6.08 -3.08
N GLY A 17 18.60 5.07 -2.23
CA GLY A 17 17.63 3.96 -2.02
C GLY A 17 16.43 4.30 -1.14
N CYS A 18 16.47 5.41 -0.40
CA CYS A 18 15.41 5.79 0.54
C CYS A 18 14.40 6.80 -0.02
N ALA A 19 14.55 7.25 -1.27
CA ALA A 19 13.80 8.39 -1.81
C ALA A 19 12.43 8.04 -2.42
N ARG A 20 11.78 6.93 -2.02
CA ARG A 20 10.40 6.68 -2.45
C ARG A 20 9.44 7.38 -1.49
N SER A 21 8.86 8.49 -1.95
CA SER A 21 7.81 9.20 -1.25
C SER A 21 6.67 8.24 -0.87
N ALA A 22 6.27 8.27 0.40
CA ALA A 22 5.07 7.57 0.84
C ALA A 22 3.84 8.10 0.08
N PRO A 23 2.86 7.24 -0.24
CA PRO A 23 1.61 7.71 -0.85
C PRO A 23 0.92 8.73 0.06
N PRO A 24 0.27 9.76 -0.51
CA PRO A 24 -0.46 10.75 0.26
C PRO A 24 -1.60 10.07 1.03
N LEU A 25 -1.73 10.40 2.31
CA LEU A 25 -2.86 9.94 3.13
C LEU A 25 -4.17 10.52 2.57
N PRO A 26 -5.29 9.77 2.65
CA PRO A 26 -6.58 10.30 2.26
C PRO A 26 -6.93 11.53 3.12
N PRO A 27 -7.62 12.54 2.55
CA PRO A 27 -8.03 13.72 3.29
C PRO A 27 -9.01 13.32 4.42
N ASP A 28 -8.75 13.80 5.64
CA ASP A 28 -9.65 13.55 6.76
C ASP A 28 -10.86 14.48 6.70
N LEU A 29 -11.99 13.91 6.27
CA LEU A 29 -13.28 14.60 6.19
C LEU A 29 -14.19 14.30 7.39
N GLY A 30 -13.67 13.68 8.46
CA GLY A 30 -14.46 13.31 9.63
C GLY A 30 -15.14 14.50 10.33
N HIS A 31 -14.54 15.68 10.24
CA HIS A 31 -15.06 16.93 10.78
C HIS A 31 -16.28 17.50 10.03
N LEU A 32 -16.53 17.06 8.80
CA LEU A 32 -17.63 17.54 7.96
C LEU A 32 -18.93 16.75 8.25
N PRO A 33 -20.11 17.33 7.98
CA PRO A 33 -21.37 16.60 8.06
C PRO A 33 -21.44 15.50 6.98
N PRO A 34 -22.21 14.41 7.20
CA PRO A 34 -22.17 13.19 6.39
C PRO A 34 -22.24 13.41 4.87
N GLU A 35 -23.11 14.31 4.43
CA GLU A 35 -23.32 14.69 3.03
C GLU A 35 -22.12 15.38 2.36
N GLN A 36 -21.20 15.95 3.16
CA GLN A 36 -19.98 16.61 2.70
C GLN A 36 -18.73 15.75 2.86
N ARG A 37 -18.86 14.50 3.33
CA ARG A 37 -17.74 13.56 3.49
C ARG A 37 -17.36 12.81 2.22
N LEU A 38 -18.11 13.01 1.13
CA LEU A 38 -17.87 12.38 -0.16
C LEU A 38 -16.94 13.24 -1.00
N LEU A 39 -15.93 12.62 -1.61
CA LEU A 39 -15.11 13.27 -2.62
C LEU A 39 -15.87 13.32 -3.95
N MET A 40 -15.48 14.28 -4.81
CA MET A 40 -15.97 14.34 -6.19
C MET A 40 -15.75 12.99 -6.89
N GLY A 41 -16.83 12.43 -7.43
CA GLY A 41 -16.83 11.12 -8.10
C GLY A 41 -17.11 9.91 -7.21
N ASP A 42 -17.09 10.01 -5.87
CA ASP A 42 -17.36 8.85 -5.01
C ASP A 42 -18.78 8.30 -5.22
N ALA A 43 -19.76 9.16 -5.49
CA ALA A 43 -21.15 8.76 -5.78
C ALA A 43 -21.33 8.06 -7.14
N GLU A 44 -20.44 8.31 -8.10
CA GLU A 44 -20.54 7.79 -9.47
C GLU A 44 -19.98 6.37 -9.60
N THR A 45 -19.17 5.98 -8.61
CA THR A 45 -18.50 4.68 -8.53
C THR A 45 -19.50 3.54 -8.30
N PRO A 46 -19.13 2.28 -8.62
CA PRO A 46 -19.98 1.13 -8.34
C PRO A 46 -20.38 1.05 -6.87
N GLU A 47 -19.44 1.35 -5.96
CA GLU A 47 -19.68 1.37 -4.52
C GLU A 47 -20.67 2.47 -4.13
N GLY A 48 -20.61 3.62 -4.81
CA GLY A 48 -21.54 4.74 -4.64
C GLY A 48 -23.00 4.42 -4.99
N ARG A 49 -23.29 3.29 -5.64
CA ARG A 49 -24.66 2.85 -5.98
C ARG A 49 -25.18 1.72 -5.10
N MET A 50 -24.33 1.15 -4.25
CA MET A 50 -24.67 0.03 -3.37
C MET A 50 -25.53 0.48 -2.19
N ASP A 51 -26.34 -0.42 -1.63
CA ASP A 51 -27.00 -0.22 -0.36
C ASP A 51 -26.06 -0.57 0.81
N CYS A 52 -26.47 -0.25 2.04
CA CYS A 52 -25.63 -0.50 3.22
C CYS A 52 -25.22 -1.96 3.45
N PRO A 53 -26.08 -2.98 3.27
CA PRO A 53 -25.63 -4.37 3.39
C PRO A 53 -24.64 -4.74 2.28
N ALA A 54 -24.83 -4.30 1.04
CA ALA A 54 -23.84 -4.55 -0.02
C ALA A 54 -22.51 -3.83 0.26
N LEU A 55 -22.52 -2.60 0.78
CA LEU A 55 -21.30 -1.88 1.17
C LEU A 55 -20.52 -2.61 2.27
N GLN A 56 -21.21 -3.17 3.27
CA GLN A 56 -20.57 -3.96 4.33
C GLN A 56 -19.96 -5.26 3.78
N GLN A 57 -20.67 -5.95 2.89
CA GLN A 57 -20.17 -7.15 2.23
C GLN A 57 -18.94 -6.84 1.36
N GLU A 58 -19.00 -5.78 0.56
CA GLU A 58 -17.92 -5.35 -0.30
C GLU A 58 -16.68 -4.97 0.52
N ALA A 59 -16.88 -4.28 1.65
CA ALA A 59 -15.78 -3.95 2.57
C ALA A 59 -15.14 -5.19 3.18
N ALA A 60 -15.94 -6.19 3.58
CA ALA A 60 -15.41 -7.45 4.11
C ALA A 60 -14.59 -8.21 3.06
N GLN A 61 -15.07 -8.26 1.81
CA GLN A 61 -14.36 -8.88 0.69
C GLN A 61 -13.06 -8.14 0.36
N ASN A 62 -13.12 -6.81 0.27
CA ASN A 62 -11.96 -5.97 -0.02
C ASN A 62 -10.85 -6.17 1.04
N ARG A 63 -11.21 -6.25 2.32
CA ARG A 63 -10.25 -6.54 3.39
C ARG A 63 -9.68 -7.95 3.35
N ALA A 64 -10.49 -8.94 2.98
CA ALA A 64 -9.98 -10.30 2.79
C ALA A 64 -8.90 -10.33 1.70
N GLN A 65 -9.11 -9.58 0.60
CA GLN A 65 -8.13 -9.45 -0.48
C GLN A 65 -6.89 -8.67 -0.02
N ILE A 66 -7.03 -7.57 0.73
CA ILE A 66 -5.89 -6.84 1.30
C ILE A 66 -5.01 -7.78 2.13
N ARG A 67 -5.60 -8.55 3.05
CA ARG A 67 -4.85 -9.50 3.89
C ARG A 67 -4.14 -10.58 3.08
N GLN A 68 -4.73 -11.04 1.98
CA GLN A 68 -4.07 -11.99 1.08
C GLN A 68 -2.82 -11.38 0.43
N TYR A 69 -2.91 -10.16 -0.11
CA TYR A 69 -1.77 -9.47 -0.71
C TYR A 69 -0.69 -9.10 0.32
N GLU A 70 -1.08 -8.68 1.52
CA GLU A 70 -0.16 -8.45 2.63
C GLU A 70 0.61 -9.72 2.99
N GLY A 71 -0.07 -10.88 3.03
CA GLY A 71 0.57 -12.18 3.27
C GLY A 71 1.62 -12.53 2.22
N VAL A 72 1.31 -12.31 0.93
CA VAL A 72 2.27 -12.53 -0.17
C VAL A 72 3.47 -11.60 -0.06
N ILE A 73 3.23 -10.31 0.20
CA ILE A 73 4.30 -9.31 0.36
C ILE A 73 5.17 -9.64 1.57
N LEU A 74 4.59 -10.05 2.70
CA LEU A 74 5.33 -10.44 3.90
C LEU A 74 6.19 -11.68 3.66
N ALA A 75 5.65 -12.70 3.00
CA ALA A 75 6.38 -13.92 2.65
C ALA A 75 7.59 -13.61 1.74
N ASN A 76 7.39 -12.78 0.73
CA ASN A 76 8.45 -12.37 -0.19
C ASN A 76 9.46 -11.42 0.46
N ARG A 77 9.04 -10.61 1.45
CA ARG A 77 9.95 -9.76 2.23
C ARG A 77 10.99 -10.58 2.98
N GLY A 78 10.59 -11.69 3.59
CA GLY A 78 11.52 -12.61 4.27
C GLY A 78 12.53 -13.22 3.30
N HIS A 79 12.06 -13.69 2.14
CA HIS A 79 12.92 -14.22 1.09
C HIS A 79 13.91 -13.17 0.55
N ASN A 80 13.42 -11.97 0.25
CA ASN A 80 14.24 -10.88 -0.27
C ASN A 80 15.24 -10.32 0.74
N GLN A 81 14.93 -10.36 2.05
CA GLN A 81 15.89 -10.00 3.09
C GLN A 81 17.02 -11.02 3.17
N ALA A 82 16.71 -12.31 3.13
CA ALA A 82 17.71 -13.37 3.16
C ALA A 82 18.62 -13.34 1.92
N VAL A 83 18.03 -13.18 0.73
CA VAL A 83 18.78 -13.05 -0.53
C VAL A 83 19.58 -11.74 -0.59
N GLY A 84 19.04 -10.63 -0.07
CA GLY A 84 19.73 -9.34 -0.02
C GLY A 84 20.94 -9.34 0.92
N TYR A 85 20.80 -9.87 2.14
CA TYR A 85 21.88 -9.91 3.13
C TYR A 85 22.97 -10.93 2.79
N ILE A 86 22.59 -12.15 2.39
CA ILE A 86 23.57 -13.21 2.12
C ILE A 86 24.07 -13.12 0.67
N GLY A 87 23.16 -12.93 -0.28
CA GLY A 87 23.49 -12.78 -1.70
C GLY A 87 24.23 -11.48 -2.00
N GLY A 88 23.83 -10.34 -1.42
CA GLY A 88 24.49 -9.06 -1.66
C GLY A 88 25.95 -8.98 -1.20
N VAL A 89 26.34 -9.80 -0.21
CA VAL A 89 27.70 -9.79 0.37
C VAL A 89 28.58 -10.93 -0.18
N VAL A 90 28.01 -12.12 -0.38
CA VAL A 90 28.78 -13.33 -0.75
C VAL A 90 28.72 -13.63 -2.24
N PHE A 91 27.61 -13.30 -2.92
CA PHE A 91 27.42 -13.60 -4.33
C PHE A 91 26.51 -12.55 -4.99
N VAL A 92 27.08 -11.39 -5.32
CA VAL A 92 26.39 -10.21 -5.87
C VAL A 92 25.34 -10.54 -6.97
N PRO A 93 25.54 -11.52 -7.87
CA PRO A 93 24.50 -11.90 -8.85
C PRO A 93 23.19 -12.42 -8.23
N ALA A 94 23.19 -12.92 -6.99
CA ALA A 94 21.98 -13.34 -6.28
C ALA A 94 21.03 -12.15 -5.97
N LEU A 95 21.50 -10.90 -6.03
CA LEU A 95 20.61 -9.73 -5.96
C LEU A 95 19.58 -9.69 -7.10
N LEU A 96 19.87 -10.33 -8.24
CA LEU A 96 18.92 -10.48 -9.34
C LEU A 96 17.76 -11.44 -9.01
N ALA A 97 17.89 -12.27 -7.97
CA ALA A 97 16.84 -13.16 -7.51
C ALA A 97 15.86 -12.49 -6.53
N VAL A 98 16.07 -11.20 -6.19
CA VAL A 98 15.13 -10.43 -5.38
C VAL A 98 13.82 -10.28 -6.16
N LYS A 99 12.73 -10.84 -5.63
CA LYS A 99 11.40 -10.74 -6.23
C LYS A 99 10.83 -9.36 -5.95
N ASN A 100 10.72 -8.53 -6.98
CA ASN A 100 10.10 -7.22 -6.83
C ASN A 100 8.59 -7.34 -7.04
N ASP A 101 7.81 -7.43 -5.97
CA ASP A 101 6.35 -7.58 -6.03
C ASP A 101 5.63 -6.25 -6.33
N ASN A 102 6.05 -5.57 -7.40
CA ASN A 102 5.47 -4.29 -7.78
C ASN A 102 3.97 -4.41 -8.11
N ASP A 103 3.56 -5.52 -8.71
CA ASP A 103 2.14 -5.73 -9.06
C ASP A 103 1.29 -6.04 -7.82
N ALA A 104 1.80 -6.83 -6.87
CA ALA A 104 1.10 -7.06 -5.60
C ALA A 104 0.93 -5.76 -4.80
N LYS A 105 1.97 -4.90 -4.80
CA LYS A 105 1.89 -3.57 -4.16
C LYS A 105 0.90 -2.65 -4.86
N LYS A 106 0.89 -2.60 -6.19
CA LYS A 106 -0.10 -1.82 -6.95
C LYS A 106 -1.53 -2.29 -6.69
N ASN A 107 -1.76 -3.60 -6.65
CA ASN A 107 -3.07 -4.16 -6.35
C ASN A 107 -3.49 -3.85 -4.90
N LEU A 108 -2.54 -3.91 -3.95
CA LEU A 108 -2.79 -3.51 -2.57
C LEU A 108 -3.14 -2.03 -2.46
N ASP A 109 -2.42 -1.13 -3.14
CA ASP A 109 -2.72 0.31 -3.17
C ASP A 109 -4.15 0.57 -3.72
N GLN A 110 -4.57 -0.17 -4.75
CA GLN A 110 -5.93 -0.08 -5.31
C GLN A 110 -7.00 -0.55 -4.32
N LEU A 111 -6.75 -1.67 -3.63
CA LEU A 111 -7.68 -2.19 -2.62
C LEU A 111 -7.76 -1.26 -1.39
N GLN A 112 -6.65 -0.63 -1.01
CA GLN A 112 -6.63 0.38 0.05
C GLN A 112 -7.42 1.62 -0.35
N ALA A 113 -7.23 2.15 -1.56
CA ALA A 113 -8.03 3.27 -2.07
C ALA A 113 -9.52 2.94 -2.13
N LYS A 114 -9.88 1.69 -2.46
CA LYS A 114 -11.25 1.19 -2.39
C LYS A 114 -11.77 1.10 -0.95
N ALA A 115 -10.95 0.67 -0.01
CA ALA A 115 -11.32 0.62 1.41
C ALA A 115 -11.64 2.02 1.96
N ASP A 116 -10.81 3.01 1.61
CA ASP A 116 -11.02 4.40 2.01
C ASP A 116 -12.33 4.96 1.41
N ARG A 117 -12.66 4.59 0.17
CA ARG A 117 -13.93 4.97 -0.45
C ARG A 117 -15.12 4.33 0.25
N LEU A 118 -15.06 3.03 0.53
CA LEU A 118 -16.13 2.31 1.23
C LEU A 118 -16.36 2.88 2.64
N ASP A 119 -15.29 3.24 3.35
CA ASP A 119 -15.38 3.90 4.66
C ASP A 119 -16.02 5.30 4.56
N ARG A 120 -15.63 6.13 3.58
CA ARG A 120 -16.29 7.42 3.33
C ARG A 120 -17.76 7.27 2.99
N LEU A 121 -18.11 6.34 2.10
CA LEU A 121 -19.50 6.04 1.72
C LEU A 121 -20.33 5.55 2.91
N GLY A 122 -19.76 4.67 3.73
CA GLY A 122 -20.40 4.20 4.97
C GLY A 122 -20.65 5.35 5.95
N LYS A 123 -19.63 6.19 6.19
CA LYS A 123 -19.74 7.38 7.06
C LYS A 123 -20.73 8.42 6.54
N ALA A 124 -20.81 8.61 5.23
CA ALA A 124 -21.76 9.55 4.61
C ALA A 124 -23.22 9.07 4.71
N ARG A 125 -23.44 7.75 4.67
CA ARG A 125 -24.78 7.14 4.73
C ARG A 125 -25.23 6.74 6.12
N GLY A 126 -24.39 6.94 7.14
CA GLY A 126 -24.68 6.48 8.52
C GLY A 126 -24.61 4.97 8.68
N CYS A 127 -23.90 4.28 7.79
CA CYS A 127 -23.75 2.83 7.77
C CYS A 127 -22.33 2.46 8.22
N PRO A 128 -22.12 2.10 9.50
CA PRO A 128 -20.80 1.80 10.02
C PRO A 128 -20.25 0.56 9.32
N ILE A 129 -19.11 0.71 8.66
CA ILE A 129 -18.32 -0.41 8.15
C ILE A 129 -17.52 -0.94 9.34
N THR A 130 -17.98 -2.02 9.96
CA THR A 130 -17.26 -2.68 11.07
C THR A 130 -15.83 -2.98 10.65
N PRO A 131 -14.79 -2.77 11.49
CA PRO A 131 -13.38 -3.07 11.21
C PRO A 131 -13.10 -4.58 11.03
#